data_AF-A0A356WT92-F1
#
_entry.id   AF-A0A356WT92-F1
#
_cell.length_a   1.000
_cell.length_b   1.000
_cell.length_c   1.000
_cell.angle_alpha   90.00
_cell.angle_beta   90.00
_cell.angle_gamma   90.00
#
_symmetry.space_group_name_H-M   'P 1'
#
loop_
_entity.id
_entity.type
_entity.pdbx_description
1 polymer ?
#
loop_
_entity_poly.entity_id
_entity_poly.type
_entity_poly.pdbx_seq_one_letter_code
_entity_poly.pdbx_strand_id
1 'polypeptide(L)'
;GPIVGTAAKNDTAAVNYLLQRYKDIFPADVRFKWGFKPIDQRETYFELYALKGDGTRRGPALEGDVVTNAKADQGQQGSAWEVSMTMNSAGASRWATITGAEKGKSIAIVLDGYVYSAPTVNDRIEGGRSSISGRFTPEEAGDLENVLKSGKMKAGVRIVQEDVVGPSLGQEAIRDGFVSFVIALIVLFIFTCLLYGIIPGMVINGALLINFFFTLGVLAAFQAVLTLPG
;
A
#
# COMPACT_ATOMS: atom_id res chain seq x y z
N GLY A 1 15.90 11.11 23.04
CA GLY A 1 15.54 10.83 21.64
C GLY A 1 14.08 11.19 21.41
N PRO A 2 13.59 11.19 20.17
CA PRO A 2 12.21 11.56 19.85
C PRO A 2 11.15 10.51 20.25
N ILE A 3 11.60 9.32 20.67
CA ILE A 3 10.77 8.19 21.09
C ILE A 3 10.36 8.40 22.56
N VAL A 4 9.05 8.31 22.83
CA VAL A 4 8.48 8.44 24.17
C VAL A 4 8.13 7.10 24.81
N GLY A 5 8.08 6.01 24.03
CA GLY A 5 7.83 4.68 24.54
C GLY A 5 7.75 3.64 23.45
N THR A 6 7.57 2.39 23.85
CA THR A 6 7.35 1.25 22.95
C THR A 6 6.12 0.49 23.44
N ALA A 7 5.34 -0.06 22.52
CA ALA A 7 4.17 -0.87 22.86
C ALA A 7 4.03 -2.05 21.93
N ALA A 8 3.44 -3.14 22.43
CA ALA A 8 3.13 -4.28 21.60
C ALA A 8 2.01 -3.95 20.61
N LYS A 9 2.01 -4.57 19.42
CA LYS A 9 1.00 -4.37 18.37
C LYS A 9 -0.43 -4.47 18.91
N ASN A 10 -0.69 -5.48 19.73
CA ASN A 10 -1.99 -5.76 20.34
C ASN A 10 -2.41 -4.68 21.36
N ASP A 11 -1.45 -4.00 21.98
CA ASP A 11 -1.67 -3.02 23.04
C ASP A 11 -1.73 -1.58 22.51
N THR A 12 -1.39 -1.36 21.24
CA THR A 12 -1.43 -0.01 20.62
C THR A 12 -2.80 0.66 20.76
N ALA A 13 -3.89 -0.10 20.67
CA ALA A 13 -5.26 0.40 20.86
C ALA A 13 -5.51 0.86 22.31
N ALA A 14 -5.05 0.08 23.29
CA ALA A 14 -5.15 0.43 24.70
C ALA A 14 -4.33 1.69 25.03
N VAL A 15 -3.12 1.78 24.46
CA VAL A 15 -2.26 2.97 24.60
C VAL A 15 -2.92 4.19 23.97
N ASN A 16 -3.49 4.08 22.76
CA ASN A 16 -4.22 5.17 22.12
C ASN A 16 -5.40 5.66 22.98
N TYR A 17 -6.15 4.73 23.58
CA TYR A 17 -7.22 5.07 24.52
C TYR A 17 -6.71 5.87 25.72
N LEU A 18 -5.59 5.46 26.32
CA LEU A 18 -4.98 6.18 27.45
C LEU A 18 -4.47 7.56 27.04
N LEU A 19 -3.80 7.68 25.91
CA LEU A 19 -3.31 8.96 25.38
C LEU A 19 -4.46 9.94 25.11
N GLN A 20 -5.59 9.43 24.62
CA GLN A 20 -6.77 10.25 24.38
C GLN A 20 -7.50 10.62 25.67
N ARG A 21 -7.57 9.71 26.63
CA ARG A 21 -8.20 9.92 27.95
C ARG A 21 -7.46 10.95 28.79
N TYR A 22 -6.13 10.96 28.72
CA TYR A 22 -5.27 11.87 29.49
C TYR A 22 -4.71 13.01 28.65
N LYS A 23 -5.40 13.40 27.57
CA LYS A 23 -4.96 14.43 26.64
C LYS A 23 -4.69 15.78 27.31
N ASP A 24 -5.42 16.10 28.39
CA ASP A 24 -5.32 17.37 29.10
C ASP A 24 -4.04 17.51 29.94
N ILE A 25 -3.33 16.41 30.19
CA ILE A 25 -2.04 16.40 30.89
C ILE A 25 -0.90 16.83 29.96
N PHE A 26 -1.06 16.63 28.65
CA PHE A 26 -0.03 16.94 27.68
C PHE A 26 -0.17 18.36 27.14
N PRO A 27 0.96 18.99 26.75
CA PRO A 27 0.92 20.26 26.03
C PRO A 27 0.04 20.14 24.77
N ALA A 28 -0.82 21.13 24.54
CA ALA A 28 -1.81 21.09 23.46
C ALA A 28 -1.22 21.13 22.02
N ASP A 29 0.10 21.19 21.90
CA ASP A 29 0.90 21.15 20.67
C ASP A 29 1.57 19.79 20.40
N VAL A 30 1.45 18.83 21.30
CA VAL A 30 2.00 17.47 21.14
C VAL A 30 0.99 16.55 20.45
N ARG A 31 1.46 15.82 19.44
CA ARG A 31 0.72 14.74 18.79
C ARG A 31 1.52 13.46 18.85
N PHE A 32 0.89 12.40 19.35
CA PHE A 32 1.50 11.08 19.39
C PHE A 32 1.26 10.33 18.08
N LYS A 33 2.32 9.70 17.57
CA LYS A 33 2.31 8.95 16.32
C LYS A 33 3.15 7.69 16.45
N TRP A 34 2.65 6.60 15.91
CA TRP A 34 3.37 5.33 15.91
C TRP A 34 4.41 5.29 14.79
N GLY A 35 5.55 4.67 15.06
CA GLY A 35 6.53 4.33 14.04
C GLY A 35 5.96 3.31 13.07
N PHE A 36 6.30 3.43 11.80
CA PHE A 36 5.93 2.45 10.78
C PHE A 36 6.72 1.14 10.95
N LYS A 37 8.00 1.25 11.33
CA LYS A 37 8.91 0.11 11.45
C LYS A 37 8.82 -0.53 12.84
N PRO A 38 8.64 -1.86 12.94
CA PRO A 38 8.74 -2.56 14.20
C PRO A 38 10.21 -2.63 14.67
N ILE A 39 10.38 -2.67 15.99
CA ILE A 39 11.71 -2.76 16.63
C ILE A 39 12.28 -4.18 16.52
N ASP A 40 11.40 -5.19 16.53
CA ASP A 40 11.74 -6.60 16.52
C ASP A 40 11.40 -7.24 15.17
N GLN A 41 12.18 -8.27 14.79
CA GLN A 41 11.95 -9.08 13.60
C GLN A 41 10.61 -9.83 13.65
N ARG A 42 10.04 -9.99 14.85
CA ARG A 42 8.72 -10.60 15.08
C ARG A 42 7.55 -9.62 14.98
N GLU A 43 7.79 -8.38 14.51
CA GLU A 43 6.79 -7.32 14.34
C GLU A 43 5.95 -7.03 15.60
N THR A 44 6.51 -7.29 16.77
CA THR A 44 5.74 -7.31 18.00
C THR A 44 5.66 -5.93 18.64
N TYR A 45 6.70 -5.11 18.55
CA TYR A 45 6.80 -3.82 19.23
C TYR A 45 6.97 -2.65 18.26
N PHE A 46 6.22 -1.58 18.51
CA PHE A 46 6.26 -0.33 17.76
C PHE A 46 6.68 0.83 18.67
N GLU A 47 7.46 1.75 18.12
CA GLU A 47 7.88 2.96 18.80
C GLU A 47 6.78 4.03 18.76
N LEU A 48 6.56 4.69 19.89
CA LEU A 48 5.69 5.84 20.00
C LEU A 48 6.54 7.11 19.94
N TYR A 49 6.19 8.01 19.02
CA TYR A 49 6.84 9.30 18.84
C TYR A 49 5.94 10.42 19.33
N ALA A 50 6.52 11.38 20.05
CA ALA A 50 5.85 12.64 20.37
C ALA A 50 6.29 13.71 19.39
N LEU A 51 5.37 14.18 18.57
CA LEU A 51 5.61 15.18 17.55
C LEU A 51 5.10 16.53 18.01
N LYS A 52 5.91 17.57 17.81
CA LYS A 52 5.52 18.96 18.01
C LYS A 52 5.41 19.65 16.64
N GLY A 53 4.23 20.17 16.34
CA GLY A 53 3.97 20.86 15.08
C GLY A 53 4.35 22.34 15.12
N ASP A 54 5.23 22.77 14.21
CA ASP A 54 5.65 24.18 14.05
C ASP A 54 4.91 24.90 12.88
N GLY A 55 3.94 24.22 12.24
CA GLY A 55 3.18 24.76 11.12
C GLY A 55 1.91 25.55 11.50
N THR A 56 1.19 26.02 10.48
CA THR A 56 -0.09 26.74 10.65
C THR A 56 -1.10 25.87 11.41
N ARG A 57 -1.64 26.38 12.52
CA ARG A 57 -2.51 25.63 13.48
C ARG A 57 -1.83 24.44 14.18
N ARG A 58 -0.51 24.50 14.43
CA ARG A 58 0.26 23.38 15.04
C ARG A 58 0.25 22.13 14.16
N GLY A 59 0.28 22.37 12.84
CA GLY A 59 0.35 21.34 11.80
C GLY A 59 1.79 20.98 11.44
N PRO A 60 1.99 20.20 10.36
CA PRO A 60 3.31 19.87 9.84
C PRO A 60 4.12 21.15 9.57
N ALA A 61 5.41 21.13 9.92
CA ALA A 61 6.31 22.28 9.66
C ALA A 61 6.53 22.50 8.15
N LEU A 62 6.48 21.41 7.38
CA LEU A 62 6.55 21.38 5.93
C LEU A 62 5.64 20.26 5.42
N GLU A 63 4.85 20.53 4.38
CA GLU A 63 4.00 19.54 3.73
C GLU A 63 4.73 18.87 2.56
N GLY A 64 4.28 17.69 2.14
CA GLY A 64 4.89 16.95 1.03
C GLY A 64 4.66 17.54 -0.36
N ASP A 65 3.89 18.62 -0.50
CA ASP A 65 3.63 19.29 -1.78
C ASP A 65 4.81 20.11 -2.30
N VAL A 66 5.79 20.40 -1.44
CA VAL A 66 7.02 21.07 -1.86
C VAL A 66 8.06 20.11 -2.41
N VAL A 67 7.88 18.79 -2.25
CA VAL A 67 8.79 17.76 -2.76
C VAL A 67 8.55 17.62 -4.26
N THR A 68 9.58 17.90 -5.06
CA THR A 68 9.52 17.84 -6.53
C THR A 68 10.07 16.53 -7.07
N ASN A 69 10.99 15.90 -6.33
CA ASN A 69 11.54 14.61 -6.71
C ASN A 69 11.98 13.83 -5.45
N ALA A 70 11.89 12.52 -5.51
CA ALA A 70 12.47 11.61 -4.53
C ALA A 70 13.20 10.49 -5.29
N LYS A 71 14.26 9.94 -4.71
CA LYS A 71 15.01 8.83 -5.30
C LYS A 71 15.64 8.00 -4.19
N ALA A 72 15.32 6.71 -4.17
CA ALA A 72 16.03 5.72 -3.38
C ALA A 72 17.45 5.56 -3.94
N ASP A 73 18.45 5.76 -3.08
CA ASP A 73 19.85 5.59 -3.41
C ASP A 73 20.53 4.75 -2.33
N GLN A 74 21.61 4.09 -2.71
CA GLN A 74 22.47 3.44 -1.72
C GLN A 74 23.41 4.51 -1.17
N GLY A 75 23.38 4.70 0.15
CA GLY A 75 24.17 5.75 0.79
C GLY A 75 25.65 5.63 0.46
N GLN A 76 26.37 6.74 0.54
CA GLN A 76 27.78 6.86 0.13
C GLN A 76 28.75 5.89 0.84
N GLN A 77 28.32 5.27 1.95
CA GLN A 77 29.04 4.24 2.71
C GLN A 77 28.63 2.79 2.37
N GLY A 78 27.77 2.57 1.38
CA GLY A 78 27.58 1.28 0.69
C GLY A 78 26.74 0.21 1.40
N SER A 79 26.19 0.47 2.60
CA SER A 79 25.45 -0.57 3.34
C SER A 79 24.04 -0.18 3.79
N ALA A 80 23.68 1.11 3.74
CA ALA A 80 22.34 1.59 4.12
C ALA A 80 21.64 2.26 2.93
N TRP A 81 20.39 1.90 2.69
CA TRP A 81 19.53 2.60 1.75
C TRP A 81 19.09 3.94 2.34
N GLU A 82 19.11 4.96 1.50
CA GLU A 82 18.65 6.30 1.84
C GLU A 82 17.69 6.80 0.75
N VAL A 83 16.77 7.69 1.12
CA VAL A 83 15.88 8.31 0.13
C VAL A 83 16.24 9.77 0.02
N SER A 84 16.89 10.12 -1.10
CA SER A 84 17.18 11.50 -1.44
C SER A 84 15.89 12.20 -1.89
N MET A 85 15.63 13.39 -1.38
CA MET A 85 14.52 14.24 -1.78
C MET A 85 15.03 15.58 -2.28
N THR A 86 14.34 16.11 -3.27
CA THR A 86 14.54 17.45 -3.81
C THR A 86 13.23 18.22 -3.68
N MET A 87 13.34 19.48 -3.26
CA MET A 87 12.22 20.38 -3.04
C MET A 87 12.23 21.54 -4.05
N ASN A 88 11.09 22.21 -4.19
CA ASN A 88 11.01 23.49 -4.90
C ASN A 88 11.67 24.62 -4.09
N SER A 89 11.84 25.81 -4.70
CA SER A 89 12.50 26.96 -4.07
C SER A 89 11.83 27.44 -2.78
N ALA A 90 10.49 27.41 -2.72
CA ALA A 90 9.73 27.78 -1.53
C ALA A 90 9.96 26.78 -0.38
N GLY A 91 9.90 25.48 -0.69
CA GLY A 91 10.20 24.39 0.24
C GLY A 91 11.64 24.43 0.74
N ALA A 92 12.60 24.67 -0.16
CA ALA A 92 14.02 24.81 0.17
C ALA A 92 14.28 25.93 1.18
N SER A 93 13.67 27.10 0.96
CA SER A 93 13.81 28.23 1.89
C SER A 93 13.21 27.92 3.26
N ARG A 94 12.01 27.35 3.29
CA ARG A 94 11.35 26.97 4.55
C ARG A 94 12.10 25.87 5.28
N TRP A 95 12.59 24.87 4.56
CA TRP A 95 13.39 23.77 5.09
C TRP A 95 14.71 24.25 5.69
N ALA A 96 15.36 25.23 5.04
CA ALA A 96 16.56 25.87 5.58
C ALA A 96 16.27 26.63 6.89
N THR A 97 15.11 27.28 7.02
CA THR A 97 14.70 27.90 8.29
C THR A 97 14.47 26.86 9.39
N ILE A 98 13.76 25.77 9.08
CA ILE A 98 13.44 24.70 10.05
C ILE A 98 14.72 24.01 10.52
N THR A 99 15.55 23.55 9.59
CA THR A 99 16.80 22.84 9.92
C THR A 99 17.82 23.75 10.63
N GLY A 100 17.81 25.05 10.32
CA GLY A 100 18.63 26.04 11.02
C GLY A 100 18.17 26.29 12.46
N ALA A 101 16.86 26.38 12.71
CA ALA A 101 16.29 26.61 14.04
C ALA A 101 16.37 25.37 14.94
N GLU A 102 16.22 24.17 14.36
CA GLU A 102 16.12 22.90 15.09
C GLU A 102 17.41 22.06 14.99
N LYS A 103 18.58 22.73 14.95
CA LYS A 103 19.89 22.06 14.93
C LYS A 103 20.08 21.16 16.17
N GLY A 104 20.50 19.92 15.96
CA GLY A 104 20.68 18.92 17.01
C GLY A 104 19.39 18.25 17.50
N LYS A 105 18.23 18.60 16.93
CA LYS A 105 16.94 17.95 17.21
C LYS A 105 16.53 17.03 16.06
N SER A 106 15.61 16.11 16.35
CA SER A 106 15.09 15.16 15.35
C SER A 106 13.87 15.73 14.64
N ILE A 107 13.86 15.70 13.31
CA ILE A 107 12.69 16.03 12.51
C ILE A 107 12.03 14.74 12.07
N ALA A 108 10.78 14.53 12.46
CA ALA A 108 10.02 13.35 12.07
C ALA A 108 9.42 13.51 10.66
N ILE A 109 9.56 12.47 9.86
CA ILE A 109 8.95 12.31 8.55
C ILE A 109 7.74 11.40 8.71
N VAL A 110 6.56 11.96 8.47
CA VAL A 110 5.27 11.31 8.70
C VAL A 110 4.58 11.07 7.37
N LEU A 111 4.19 9.82 7.10
CA LEU A 111 3.41 9.43 5.92
C LEU A 111 2.21 8.61 6.39
N ASP A 112 1.02 8.92 5.85
CA ASP A 112 -0.25 8.30 6.23
C ASP A 112 -0.53 8.22 7.74
N GLY A 113 0.05 9.16 8.48
CA GLY A 113 -0.09 9.23 9.93
C GLY A 113 0.80 8.27 10.72
N TYR A 114 1.82 7.67 10.11
CA TYR A 114 2.88 6.91 10.77
C TYR A 114 4.25 7.59 10.58
N VAL A 115 5.13 7.46 11.57
CA VAL A 115 6.50 7.99 11.51
C VAL A 115 7.39 6.97 10.79
N TYR A 116 7.90 7.34 9.62
CA TYR A 116 8.80 6.47 8.85
C TYR A 116 10.25 6.60 9.28
N SER A 117 10.69 7.83 9.54
CA SER A 117 12.02 8.12 10.06
C SER A 117 12.00 9.42 10.85
N ALA A 118 12.90 9.53 11.83
CA ALA A 118 13.09 10.74 12.62
C ALA A 118 14.59 11.07 12.72
N PRO A 119 15.25 11.40 11.59
CA PRO A 119 16.68 11.70 11.60
C PRO A 119 16.97 12.98 12.40
N THR A 120 18.14 13.01 13.03
CA THR A 120 18.66 14.20 13.71
C THR A 120 19.24 15.17 12.70
N VAL A 121 18.88 16.44 12.82
CA VAL A 121 19.43 17.51 11.98
C VAL A 121 20.81 17.88 12.50
N ASN A 122 21.84 17.58 11.72
CA ASN A 122 23.22 17.92 12.08
C ASN A 122 23.56 19.36 11.74
N ASP A 123 23.18 19.83 10.55
CA ASP A 123 23.45 21.17 10.05
C ASP A 123 22.28 21.73 9.26
N ARG A 124 22.30 23.05 9.04
CA ARG A 124 21.30 23.75 8.22
C ARG A 124 21.42 23.26 6.78
N ILE A 125 20.29 22.82 6.21
CA ILE A 125 20.23 22.32 4.84
C ILE A 125 19.73 23.43 3.92
N GLU A 126 20.63 23.96 3.11
CA GLU A 126 20.33 24.96 2.08
C GLU A 126 20.27 24.31 0.69
N GLY A 127 19.48 24.88 -0.22
CA GLY A 127 19.37 24.37 -1.61
C GLY A 127 18.31 23.29 -1.84
N GLY A 128 17.54 22.89 -0.81
CA GLY A 128 16.34 22.06 -0.99
C GLY A 128 16.58 20.60 -1.31
N ARG A 129 17.81 20.10 -1.13
CA ARG A 129 18.13 18.68 -1.25
C ARG A 129 18.45 18.10 0.12
N SER A 130 17.75 17.04 0.52
CA SER A 130 18.01 16.32 1.76
C SER A 130 17.95 14.82 1.54
N SER A 131 18.54 14.07 2.47
CA SER A 131 18.49 12.61 2.46
C SER A 131 17.76 12.13 3.71
N ILE A 132 16.80 11.24 3.52
CA ILE A 132 16.18 10.48 4.61
C ILE A 132 17.07 9.27 4.86
N SER A 133 17.84 9.33 5.93
CA SER A 133 18.55 8.16 6.44
C SER A 133 17.60 7.32 7.31
N GLY A 134 17.77 6.00 7.20
CA GLY A 134 17.02 5.02 7.96
C GLY A 134 17.60 3.63 7.73
N ARG A 135 17.20 2.66 8.56
CA ARG A 135 17.51 1.24 8.33
C ARG A 135 16.53 0.69 7.29
N PHE A 136 16.56 1.23 6.08
CA PHE A 136 15.66 0.80 5.00
C PHE A 136 16.25 -0.39 4.24
N THR A 137 15.39 -1.32 3.88
CA THR A 137 15.61 -2.33 2.85
C THR A 137 15.42 -1.71 1.46
N PRO A 138 15.95 -2.34 0.39
CA PRO A 138 15.72 -1.87 -0.99
C PRO A 138 14.23 -1.65 -1.29
N GLU A 139 13.39 -2.58 -0.84
CA GLU A 139 11.94 -2.55 -1.06
C GLU A 139 11.30 -1.39 -0.29
N GLU A 140 11.61 -1.23 1.00
CA GLU A 140 11.11 -0.12 1.82
C GLU A 140 11.54 1.25 1.26
N ALA A 141 12.76 1.35 0.73
CA ALA A 141 13.26 2.59 0.14
C ALA A 141 12.52 2.93 -1.16
N GLY A 142 12.23 1.92 -2.00
CA GLY A 142 11.43 2.08 -3.21
C GLY A 142 9.98 2.49 -2.92
N ASP A 143 9.36 1.87 -1.91
CA ASP A 143 8.01 2.25 -1.47
C ASP A 143 7.98 3.69 -0.96
N LEU A 144 8.97 4.07 -0.14
CA LEU A 144 9.10 5.44 0.36
C LEU A 144 9.31 6.45 -0.77
N GLU A 145 10.11 6.13 -1.79
CA GLU A 145 10.26 6.94 -3.00
C GLU A 145 8.91 7.15 -3.71
N ASN A 146 8.15 6.08 -3.92
CA ASN A 146 6.86 6.13 -4.62
C ASN A 146 5.83 6.97 -3.85
N VAL A 147 5.77 6.83 -2.53
CA VAL A 147 4.88 7.62 -1.67
C VAL A 147 5.28 9.10 -1.70
N LEU A 148 6.57 9.42 -1.65
CA LEU A 148 7.03 10.81 -1.71
C LEU A 148 6.81 11.45 -3.10
N LYS A 149 6.94 10.69 -4.19
CA LYS A 149 6.67 11.15 -5.56
C LYS A 149 5.19 11.38 -5.84
N SER A 150 4.33 10.48 -5.36
CA SER A 150 2.88 10.62 -5.52
C SER A 150 2.32 11.78 -4.69
N GLY A 151 3.06 12.20 -3.65
CA GLY A 151 2.75 13.36 -2.83
C GLY A 151 1.43 13.21 -2.09
N LYS A 152 0.83 14.33 -1.68
CA LYS A 152 -0.49 14.29 -1.03
C LYS A 152 -1.58 13.97 -2.06
N MET A 153 -2.13 12.75 -2.00
CA MET A 153 -3.36 12.45 -2.73
C MET A 153 -4.48 13.39 -2.25
N LYS A 154 -5.00 14.25 -3.14
CA LYS A 154 -6.01 15.27 -2.80
C LYS A 154 -7.37 14.67 -2.43
N ALA A 155 -7.59 13.38 -2.66
CA ALA A 155 -8.84 12.69 -2.40
C ALA A 155 -8.59 11.53 -1.44
N GLY A 156 -9.27 11.52 -0.30
CA GLY A 156 -9.29 10.36 0.59
C GLY A 156 -9.97 9.20 -0.13
N VAL A 157 -9.21 8.15 -0.44
CA VAL A 157 -9.77 6.93 -1.00
C VAL A 157 -10.48 6.21 0.14
N ARG A 158 -11.81 6.16 0.10
CA ARG A 158 -12.57 5.21 0.91
C ARG A 158 -12.73 3.96 0.06
N ILE A 159 -12.18 2.84 0.51
CA ILE A 159 -12.49 1.53 -0.06
C ILE A 159 -13.95 1.25 0.29
N VAL A 160 -14.85 1.42 -0.68
CA VAL A 160 -16.29 1.22 -0.49
C VAL A 160 -16.62 -0.28 -0.51
N GLN A 161 -15.81 -1.07 -1.22
CA GLN A 161 -15.95 -2.52 -1.32
C GLN A 161 -14.60 -3.13 -1.72
N GLU A 162 -14.16 -4.12 -0.96
CA GLU A 162 -12.96 -4.91 -1.22
C GLU A 162 -13.41 -6.34 -1.47
N ASP A 163 -13.63 -6.69 -2.73
CA ASP A 163 -13.91 -8.07 -3.12
C ASP A 163 -12.56 -8.81 -3.30
N VAL A 164 -11.87 -9.07 -2.18
CA VAL A 164 -10.69 -9.94 -2.19
C VAL A 164 -11.17 -11.38 -2.28
N VAL A 165 -11.31 -11.86 -3.51
CA VAL A 165 -11.55 -13.29 -3.76
C VAL A 165 -10.21 -14.00 -3.63
N GLY A 166 -10.04 -14.78 -2.56
CA GLY A 166 -8.85 -15.59 -2.38
C GLY A 166 -8.65 -16.57 -3.56
N PRO A 167 -7.41 -16.82 -4.01
CA PRO A 167 -7.14 -17.69 -5.16
C PRO A 167 -7.69 -19.12 -4.98
N SER A 168 -7.89 -19.57 -3.75
CA SER A 168 -8.50 -20.87 -3.43
C SER A 168 -10.00 -20.94 -3.77
N LEU A 169 -10.77 -19.89 -3.48
CA LEU A 169 -12.21 -19.82 -3.79
C LEU A 169 -12.45 -19.78 -5.31
N GLY A 170 -11.57 -19.09 -6.05
CA GLY A 170 -11.61 -19.08 -7.51
C GLY A 170 -11.31 -20.46 -8.11
N GLN A 171 -10.28 -21.16 -7.62
CA GLN A 171 -9.95 -22.51 -8.09
C GLN A 171 -11.06 -23.53 -7.80
N GLU A 172 -11.67 -23.45 -6.63
CA GLU A 172 -12.76 -24.34 -6.25
C GLU A 172 -14.01 -24.09 -7.10
N ALA A 173 -14.38 -22.83 -7.33
CA ALA A 173 -15.49 -22.46 -8.22
C ALA A 173 -15.24 -22.90 -9.69
N ILE A 174 -14.01 -22.77 -10.19
CA ILE A 174 -13.65 -23.24 -11.55
C ILE A 174 -13.80 -24.76 -11.64
N ARG A 175 -13.31 -25.50 -10.64
CA ARG A 175 -13.40 -26.96 -10.64
C ARG A 175 -14.85 -27.44 -10.59
N ASP A 176 -15.65 -26.88 -9.70
CA ASP A 176 -17.06 -27.26 -9.53
C ASP A 176 -17.89 -26.87 -10.76
N GLY A 177 -17.61 -25.70 -11.35
CA GLY A 177 -18.19 -25.27 -12.62
C GLY A 177 -17.85 -26.20 -13.78
N PHE A 178 -16.58 -26.62 -13.88
CA PHE A 178 -16.14 -27.55 -14.93
C PHE A 178 -16.79 -28.92 -14.80
N VAL A 179 -16.85 -29.49 -13.59
CA VAL A 179 -17.52 -30.78 -13.35
C VAL A 179 -19.00 -30.70 -13.71
N SER A 180 -19.69 -29.62 -13.30
CA SER A 180 -21.10 -29.41 -13.61
C SER A 180 -21.35 -29.27 -15.12
N PHE A 181 -20.47 -28.55 -15.83
CA PHE A 181 -20.53 -28.41 -17.28
C PHE A 181 -20.38 -29.75 -18.00
N VAL A 182 -19.40 -30.58 -17.60
CA VAL A 182 -19.17 -31.90 -18.21
C VAL A 182 -20.38 -32.83 -18.01
N ILE A 183 -20.95 -32.84 -16.80
CA ILE A 183 -22.15 -33.64 -16.52
C ILE A 183 -23.33 -33.16 -17.37
N ALA A 184 -23.56 -31.85 -17.43
CA ALA A 184 -24.64 -31.27 -18.25
C ALA A 184 -24.48 -31.60 -19.74
N LEU A 185 -23.25 -31.54 -20.27
CA LEU A 185 -22.94 -31.88 -21.66
C LEU A 185 -23.24 -33.35 -21.97
N ILE A 186 -22.86 -34.27 -21.08
CA ILE A 186 -23.13 -35.71 -21.25
C ILE A 186 -24.64 -35.98 -21.20
N VAL A 187 -25.35 -35.39 -20.24
CA VAL A 187 -26.81 -35.52 -20.14
C VAL A 187 -27.49 -34.98 -21.40
N LEU A 188 -27.04 -33.83 -21.91
CA LEU A 188 -27.54 -33.26 -23.15
C LEU A 188 -27.32 -34.18 -24.34
N PHE A 189 -26.13 -34.79 -24.48
CA PHE A 189 -25.83 -35.72 -25.58
C PHE A 189 -26.71 -36.97 -25.55
N ILE A 190 -26.98 -37.51 -24.35
CA ILE A 190 -27.88 -38.65 -24.19
C ILE A 190 -29.32 -38.24 -24.53
N PHE A 191 -29.74 -37.05 -24.07
CA PHE A 191 -31.08 -36.53 -24.31
C PHE A 191 -31.37 -36.29 -25.79
N THR A 192 -30.44 -35.71 -26.55
CA THR A 192 -30.59 -35.49 -28.00
C THR A 192 -30.67 -36.82 -28.76
N CYS A 193 -29.86 -37.81 -28.38
CA CYS A 193 -29.90 -39.14 -28.97
C CYS A 193 -31.20 -39.91 -28.65
N LEU A 194 -31.77 -39.73 -27.45
CA LEU A 194 -33.03 -40.37 -27.07
C LEU A 194 -34.24 -39.77 -27.81
N LEU A 195 -34.31 -38.44 -27.94
CA LEU A 195 -35.44 -37.77 -28.59
C LEU A 195 -35.43 -37.87 -30.11
N TYR A 196 -34.28 -37.67 -30.74
CA TYR A 196 -34.16 -37.60 -32.20
C TYR A 196 -33.69 -38.91 -32.85
N GLY A 197 -33.38 -39.92 -32.05
CA GLY A 197 -32.76 -41.17 -32.49
C GLY A 197 -31.25 -41.07 -32.60
N ILE A 198 -30.59 -42.24 -32.64
CA ILE A 198 -29.12 -42.34 -32.55
C ILE A 198 -28.43 -41.63 -33.73
N ILE A 199 -28.92 -41.81 -34.96
CA ILE A 199 -28.27 -41.25 -36.15
C ILE A 199 -28.42 -39.71 -36.21
N PRO A 200 -29.64 -39.13 -36.10
CA PRO A 200 -29.78 -37.67 -36.11
C PRO A 200 -29.21 -36.99 -34.85
N GLY A 201 -29.32 -37.63 -33.68
CA GLY A 201 -28.77 -37.11 -32.43
C GLY A 201 -27.25 -36.94 -32.45
N MET A 202 -26.52 -37.90 -33.04
CA MET A 202 -25.07 -37.80 -33.20
C MET A 202 -24.66 -36.65 -34.13
N VAL A 203 -25.45 -36.36 -35.17
CA VAL A 203 -25.20 -35.20 -36.06
C VAL A 203 -25.38 -33.89 -35.31
N ILE A 204 -26.43 -33.77 -34.48
CA ILE A 204 -26.68 -32.59 -33.64
C ILE A 204 -25.54 -32.38 -32.64
N ASN A 205 -25.12 -33.43 -31.94
CA ASN A 205 -24.01 -33.35 -30.98
C ASN A 205 -22.69 -32.96 -31.67
N GLY A 206 -22.44 -33.47 -32.88
CA GLY A 206 -21.30 -33.07 -33.70
C GLY A 206 -21.33 -31.58 -34.08
N ALA A 207 -22.49 -31.08 -34.52
CA ALA A 207 -22.66 -29.66 -34.82
C ALA A 207 -22.46 -28.77 -33.59
N LEU A 208 -22.94 -29.20 -32.42
CA LEU A 208 -22.78 -28.49 -31.16
C LEU A 208 -21.30 -28.41 -30.74
N LEU A 209 -20.55 -29.50 -30.85
CA LEU A 209 -19.11 -29.51 -30.55
C LEU A 209 -18.32 -28.60 -31.47
N ILE A 210 -18.63 -28.61 -32.77
CA ILE A 210 -17.99 -27.73 -33.75
C ILE A 210 -18.29 -26.26 -33.42
N ASN A 211 -19.55 -25.93 -33.11
CA ASN A 211 -19.95 -24.59 -32.71
C ASN A 211 -19.24 -24.12 -31.42
N PHE A 212 -19.15 -25.00 -30.43
CA PHE A 212 -18.45 -24.73 -29.17
C PHE A 212 -16.95 -24.46 -29.42
N PHE A 213 -16.30 -25.28 -30.25
CA PHE A 213 -14.91 -25.11 -30.63
C PHE A 213 -14.65 -23.76 -31.31
N PHE A 214 -15.49 -23.37 -32.28
CA PHE A 214 -15.35 -22.08 -32.95
C PHE A 214 -15.58 -20.90 -31.99
N THR A 215 -16.57 -20.99 -31.11
CA THR A 215 -16.88 -19.94 -30.14
C THR A 215 -15.69 -19.69 -29.20
N LEU A 216 -15.11 -20.77 -28.64
CA LEU A 216 -13.91 -20.68 -27.81
C LEU A 216 -12.69 -20.19 -28.59
N GLY A 217 -12.52 -20.64 -29.84
CA GLY A 217 -11.43 -20.20 -30.70
C GLY A 217 -11.47 -18.71 -31.00
N VAL A 218 -12.66 -18.15 -31.23
CA VAL A 218 -12.86 -16.71 -31.43
C VAL A 218 -12.58 -15.93 -30.14
N LEU A 219 -13.11 -16.37 -28.99
CA LEU A 219 -12.83 -15.76 -27.69
C LEU A 219 -11.32 -15.71 -27.38
N ALA A 220 -10.61 -16.81 -27.63
CA ALA A 220 -9.16 -16.90 -27.45
C ALA A 220 -8.40 -15.98 -28.40
N ALA A 221 -8.83 -15.87 -29.66
CA ALA A 221 -8.21 -14.99 -30.65
C ALA A 221 -8.30 -13.51 -30.26
N PHE A 222 -9.40 -13.10 -29.60
CA PHE A 222 -9.58 -11.73 -29.10
C PHE A 222 -9.04 -11.48 -27.69
N GLN A 223 -8.39 -12.49 -27.07
CA GLN A 223 -7.96 -12.43 -25.67
C GLN A 223 -9.08 -12.02 -24.69
N ALA A 224 -10.33 -12.41 -25.00
CA ALA A 224 -11.45 -12.15 -24.12
C ALA A 224 -11.31 -13.00 -22.84
N VAL A 225 -11.51 -12.37 -21.69
CA VAL A 225 -11.45 -13.08 -20.41
C VAL A 225 -12.77 -13.80 -20.19
N LEU A 226 -12.71 -15.13 -20.05
CA LEU A 226 -13.86 -15.93 -19.62
C LEU A 226 -14.11 -15.67 -18.13
N THR A 227 -15.25 -15.09 -17.80
CA THR A 227 -15.63 -14.77 -16.42
C THR A 227 -16.83 -15.62 -16.04
N LEU A 228 -17.05 -15.89 -14.75
CA LEU A 228 -18.18 -16.71 -14.27
C LEU A 228 -19.57 -16.39 -14.89
N PRO A 229 -19.89 -15.14 -15.26
CA PRO A 229 -21.15 -14.82 -15.95
C PRO A 229 -21.18 -15.10 -17.46
N GLY A 230 -20.04 -15.34 -18.12
CA GLY A 230 -19.89 -15.35 -19.57
C GLY A 230 -19.26 -16.61 -20.14
#